data_AF-A0A673GDV6-F1
#
_entry.id   AF-A0A673GDV6-F1
#
_cell.length_a   1.000
_cell.length_b   1.000
_cell.length_c   1.000
_cell.angle_alpha   90.00
_cell.angle_beta   90.00
_cell.angle_gamma   90.00
#
_symmetry.space_group_name_H-M   'P 1'
#
loop_
_entity.id
_entity.type
_entity.pdbx_description
1 polymer ?
#
loop_
_entity_poly.entity_id
_entity_poly.type
_entity_poly.pdbx_seq_one_letter_code
_entity_poly.pdbx_strand_id
1 'polypeptide(L)' 'LLLYISDPSISIPAIMSILEEFGVISGYKINLSKSVLFTINHANTHQPSYSHPFKVSDSFKYLGVNITKTFSALFKEFF' A
#
# COMPACT_ATOMS: atom_id res chain seq x y z
N LEU A 1 8.51 -3.83 -2.08
CA LEU A 1 7.47 -4.87 -2.23
C LEU A 1 6.19 -4.18 -2.71
N LEU A 2 5.53 -4.72 -3.72
CA LEU A 2 4.23 -4.23 -4.21
C LEU A 2 3.24 -5.39 -4.08
N LEU A 3 2.15 -5.19 -3.35
CA LEU A 3 1.14 -6.21 -3.08
C LEU A 3 -0.22 -5.70 -3.53
N TYR A 4 -0.96 -6.56 -4.22
CA TYR A 4 -2.38 -6.35 -4.52
C TYR A 4 -3.19 -7.30 -3.65
N ILE A 5 -4.09 -6.74 -2.84
CA ILE A 5 -4.81 -7.49 -1.81
C ILE A 5 -6.31 -7.23 -1.91
N SER A 6 -7.10 -8.26 -1.64
CA SER A 6 -8.55 -8.19 -1.45
C SER A 6 -8.87 -8.30 0.04
N ASP A 7 -9.99 -7.72 0.46
CA ASP A 7 -10.40 -7.65 1.88
C ASP A 7 -9.25 -7.28 2.85
N PRO A 8 -8.83 -6.01 2.85
CA PRO A 8 -7.71 -5.59 3.67
C PRO A 8 -7.88 -5.83 5.18
N SER A 9 -9.13 -5.96 5.68
CA SER A 9 -9.40 -6.20 7.09
C SER A 9 -8.90 -7.56 7.57
N ILE A 10 -8.89 -8.55 6.67
CA ILE A 10 -8.38 -9.91 6.90
C ILE A 10 -6.93 -10.02 6.40
N SER A 11 -6.64 -9.45 5.23
CA SER A 11 -5.37 -9.65 4.53
C SER A 11 -4.19 -8.92 5.17
N ILE A 12 -4.38 -7.70 5.68
CA ILE A 12 -3.27 -6.93 6.28
C ILE A 12 -2.69 -7.64 7.52
N PRO A 13 -3.50 -8.09 8.50
CA PRO A 13 -2.99 -8.85 9.64
C PRO A 13 -2.19 -10.10 9.22
N ALA A 14 -2.70 -10.87 8.27
CA ALA A 14 -2.01 -12.07 7.77
C ALA A 14 -0.66 -11.73 7.11
N ILE A 15 -0.62 -10.67 6.29
CA ILE A 15 0.62 -10.21 5.65
C ILE A 15 1.64 -9.75 6.69
N MET A 16 1.20 -9.03 7.72
CA MET A 16 2.11 -8.58 8.79
C MET A 16 2.73 -9.76 9.53
N SER A 17 1.94 -10.80 9.83
CA SER A 17 2.45 -12.03 10.44
C SER A 17 3.52 -12.71 9.59
N ILE A 18 3.26 -12.86 8.28
CA ILE A 18 4.21 -13.52 7.35
C ILE A 18 5.50 -12.69 7.22
N LEU A 19 5.38 -11.36 7.12
CA LEU A 19 6.54 -10.49 6.99
C LEU A 19 7.37 -10.42 8.26
N GLU A 20 6.75 -10.57 9.43
CA GLU A 20 7.45 -10.66 10.71
C GLU A 20 8.21 -11.99 10.82
N GLU A 21 7.57 -13.12 10.52
CA GLU A 21 8.21 -14.44 10.49
C GLU A 21 9.39 -14.47 9.50
N PHE A 22 9.16 -13.98 8.29
CA PHE A 22 10.22 -13.85 7.28
C PHE A 22 11.34 -12.89 7.75
N GLY A 23 10.99 -11.84 8.49
CA GLY A 23 11.95 -10.90 9.06
C GLY A 23 12.88 -11.54 10.08
N VAL A 24 12.39 -12.50 10.88
CA VAL A 24 13.21 -13.28 11.82
C VAL A 24 14.23 -14.14 11.06
N ILE A 25 13.83 -14.76 9.95
CA ILE A 25 14.70 -15.65 9.16
C ILE A 25 15.72 -14.86 8.34
N SER A 26 15.27 -13.76 7.71
CA SER A 26 16.08 -13.00 6.75
C SER A 26 16.87 -11.84 7.37
N GLY A 27 16.50 -11.40 8.57
CA GLY A 27 17.01 -10.19 9.21
C GLY A 27 16.45 -8.89 8.65
N TYR A 28 15.54 -8.92 7.66
CA TYR A 28 14.92 -7.72 7.13
C TYR A 28 13.76 -7.22 7.99
N LYS A 29 13.63 -5.89 8.10
CA LYS A 29 12.52 -5.23 8.80
C LYS A 29 11.74 -4.34 7.84
N ILE A 30 10.41 -4.45 7.88
CA ILE A 30 9.53 -3.56 7.12
C ILE A 30 9.63 -2.12 7.62
N ASN A 31 9.70 -1.16 6.70
CA ASN A 31 9.64 0.26 7.02
C ASN A 31 8.20 0.78 6.89
N LEU A 32 7.45 0.73 7.98
CA LEU A 32 6.04 1.16 8.02
C LEU A 32 5.85 2.63 7.62
N SER A 33 6.82 3.51 7.93
CA SER A 33 6.75 4.94 7.57
C SER A 33 6.86 5.19 6.06
N LYS A 34 7.49 4.27 5.32
CA LYS A 34 7.61 4.31 3.86
C LYS A 34 6.59 3.44 3.13
N SER A 35 5.84 2.62 3.86
CA SER A 35 4.80 1.75 3.31
C SER A 35 3.48 2.52 3.15
N VAL A 36 2.89 2.42 1.96
CA VAL A 36 1.66 3.12 1.60
C VAL A 36 0.55 2.12 1.32
N LEU A 37 -0.64 2.39 1.85
CA LEU A 37 -1.87 1.73 1.46
C LEU A 37 -2.55 2.58 0.37
N PHE A 38 -2.64 2.01 -0.83
CA PHE A 38 -3.23 2.66 -2.00
C PHE A 38 -4.53 1.95 -2.38
N THR A 39 -5.66 2.68 -2.34
CA THR A 39 -6.98 2.12 -2.65
C THR A 39 -7.29 2.23 -4.13
N ILE A 40 -7.63 1.10 -4.77
CA ILE A 40 -7.87 1.04 -6.23
C ILE A 40 -9.34 1.28 -6.58
N ASN A 41 -10.27 0.90 -5.69
CA ASN A 41 -11.70 1.07 -5.94
C ASN A 41 -12.21 2.43 -5.42
N HIS A 42 -12.88 3.18 -6.30
CA HIS A 42 -13.53 4.46 -5.99
C HIS A 42 -14.70 4.37 -5.00
N ALA A 43 -15.25 3.17 -4.77
CA ALA A 43 -16.42 2.99 -3.92
C ALA A 43 -16.14 3.21 -2.42
N ASN A 44 -14.87 3.10 -1.99
CA ASN A 44 -14.48 3.17 -0.58
C ASN A 44 -13.53 4.35 -0.36
N THR A 45 -14.00 5.55 -0.69
CA THR A 45 -13.32 6.84 -0.42
C THR A 45 -13.25 7.20 1.05
N HIS A 46 -14.05 6.55 1.89
CA HIS A 46 -13.96 6.70 3.34
C HIS A 46 -12.78 5.89 3.88
N GLN A 47 -12.09 6.47 4.87
CA GLN A 47 -11.03 5.81 5.61
C GLN A 47 -11.41 4.35 5.92
N PRO A 48 -10.49 3.40 5.72
CA PRO A 48 -10.75 2.02 6.04
C PRO A 48 -11.28 1.91 7.48
N SER A 49 -12.38 1.19 7.66
CA SER A 49 -13.05 0.98 8.94
C SER A 49 -12.26 0.09 9.91
N TYR A 50 -11.08 -0.37 9.50
CA TYR A 50 -10.20 -1.24 10.26
C TYR A 50 -8.88 -0.51 10.58
N SER A 51 -8.32 -0.83 11.73
CA SER A 51 -7.03 -0.29 12.15
C SER A 51 -5.90 -0.89 11.30
N HIS A 52 -4.99 -0.04 10.82
CA HIS A 52 -3.80 -0.48 10.10
C HIS A 52 -2.62 0.47 10.35
N PRO A 53 -1.37 -0.03 10.23
CA PRO A 53 -0.18 0.79 10.49
C PRO A 53 0.27 1.63 9.29
N PHE A 54 -0.34 1.43 8.11
CA PHE A 54 0.11 2.05 6.86
C PHE A 54 -0.44 3.47 6.68
N LYS A 55 0.33 4.32 5.98
CA LYS A 55 -0.16 5.61 5.51
C LYS A 55 -1.10 5.38 4.33
N VAL A 56 -2.36 5.82 4.43
CA VAL A 56 -3.26 5.85 3.27
C VAL A 56 -2.86 7.03 2.36
N SER A 57 -2.73 6.78 1.07
CA SER A 57 -2.47 7.85 0.09
C SER A 57 -3.12 7.57 -1.26
N ASP A 58 -3.48 8.65 -1.96
CA ASP A 58 -4.03 8.61 -3.31
C ASP A 58 -2.94 8.58 -4.40
N SER A 59 -1.67 8.57 -3.98
CA SER A 59 -0.53 8.41 -4.88
C SER A 59 0.64 7.73 -4.20
N PHE A 60 1.53 7.12 -4.98
CA PHE A 60 2.81 6.62 -4.50
C PHE A 60 3.83 6.56 -5.65
N LYS A 61 5.11 6.69 -5.31
CA LYS A 61 6.20 6.61 -6.28
C LYS A 61 6.71 5.17 -6.39
N TYR A 62 6.81 4.64 -7.61
CA TYR A 62 7.37 3.33 -7.88
C TYR A 62 8.32 3.39 -9.08
N LEU A 63 9.58 2.98 -8.88
CA LEU A 63 10.62 2.97 -9.92
C LEU A 63 10.76 4.30 -10.70
N GLY A 64 10.57 5.43 -10.01
CA GLY A 64 10.66 6.77 -10.63
C GLY A 64 9.32 7.34 -11.09
N VAL A 65 8.29 6.52 -11.25
CA VAL A 65 6.96 6.91 -11.73
C VAL A 65 6.03 7.24 -10.56
N ASN A 66 5.31 8.37 -10.63
CA ASN A 66 4.23 8.67 -9.69
C ASN A 66 2.94 7.98 -10.15
N ILE A 67 2.45 7.04 -9.34
CA ILE A 67 1.20 6.31 -9.59
C ILE A 67 0.08 7.02 -8.86
N THR A 68 -1.01 7.32 -9.58
CA THR A 68 -2.19 8.04 -9.08
C THR A 68 -3.47 7.28 -9.39
N LYS A 69 -4.57 7.59 -8.69
CA LYS A 69 -5.88 6.97 -8.93
C LYS A 69 -6.45 7.16 -10.34
N THR A 70 -6.19 8.30 -10.97
CA THR A 70 -6.73 8.63 -12.29
C THR A 70 -5.65 8.60 -13.36
N PHE A 71 -5.99 8.08 -14.53
CA PHE A 71 -5.09 8.05 -15.69
C PHE A 71 -4.71 9.46 -16.16
N SER A 72 -5.64 10.41 -16.09
CA SER A 72 -5.38 11.81 -16.43
C SER A 72 -4.34 12.47 -15.51
N ALA A 73 -4.26 12.07 -14.24
CA ALA A 73 -3.24 12.57 -13.31
C ALA A 73 -1.87 11.94 -13.59
N LEU A 74 -1.83 10.68 -14.04
CA LEU A 74 -0.60 10.02 -14.46
C LEU A 74 0.04 10.72 -15.66
N PHE A 75 -0.76 11.09 -16.67
CA PHE A 75 -0.24 11.74 -17.88
C PHE A 75 0.43 13.10 -17.60
N LYS A 76 -0.12 13.90 -16.67
CA LYS A 76 0.46 15.20 -16.26
C LYS A 76 1.83 15.11 -15.57
N GLU A 77 2.21 13.95 -15.06
CA GLU A 77 3.52 13.74 -14.44
C GLU A 77 4.61 13.39 -15.47
N PHE A 78 4.19 13.02 -16.69
CA PHE A 78 5.10 12.63 -17.77
C PHE A 78 5.20 13.65 -18.92
N PHE A 79 4.24 14.58 -19.01
CA PHE A 79 4.14 15.62 -20.04
C PHE A 79 3.78 16.96 -19.42
#